data_AF-A0A0S8E2S2-F1
#
_entry.id   AF-A0A0S8E2S2-F1
#
_cell.length_a   1.000
_cell.length_b   1.000
_cell.length_c   1.000
_cell.angle_alpha   90.00
_cell.angle_beta   90.00
_cell.angle_gamma   90.00
#
_symmetry.space_group_name_H-M   'P 1'
#
loop_
_entity.id
_entity.type
_entity.pdbx_description
1 polymer ?
#
loop_
_entity_poly.entity_id
_entity_poly.type
_entity_poly.pdbx_seq_one_letter_code
_entity_poly.pdbx_strand_id
1 'polypeptide(L)'
;MRNSGFVMILVLVFMLVLAVMVMAMAYFITAETRGIGFQLDDTKALYLAQAGVERALREIRDDVLTTTQRGIADLRGNTTSGTAGDADDMNTTRYFDESKGILTLPSAGAGTYVILSDYDLNYLGTRINNVKIGCRYRKSRSGGTNPSIEILYTTNGVFPQAGNSSFTTVVSSTSFNASPFIVLDITDDRTWSWSIINSPNFQIRARGFNSPNRDAEVDYLFLQVTYEIDTNTEGWCTGTYASYPITLGDGTIQSVSIVDEAGKVHLNYATEPLLRYLMQECGVPTGASNILARDTVIYRETKWFDSVEELQQVPTMTSEYYDLIKDFVTVYPFINTSAVRPSGSRAPININTASREVLTAIFDPLSIGKTDPARLAADIIDIRATTPFTCFYSSDSAVTSDFYDFVNTRSYLKAKDRSRVLDNADASPLIPVPGEVAYDCATTEFCYYTDAFKIESVGKIGNINLRVKTILKDDGSRTLPTYDGDTTLTGYWRQSYE
;
A
#
# COMPACT_ATOMS: atom_id res chain seq x y z
N MET A 1 -29.85 -30.84 -90.94
CA MET A 1 -28.90 -31.58 -90.07
C MET A 1 -27.89 -30.65 -89.38
N ARG A 2 -28.31 -29.53 -88.75
CA ARG A 2 -27.38 -28.54 -88.17
C ARG A 2 -27.56 -28.27 -86.66
N ASN A 3 -28.43 -29.04 -85.99
CA ASN A 3 -28.83 -28.77 -84.60
C ASN A 3 -28.06 -29.60 -83.56
N SER A 4 -27.41 -30.70 -83.95
CA SER A 4 -26.72 -31.60 -83.01
C SER A 4 -25.41 -31.03 -82.46
N GLY A 5 -24.69 -30.22 -83.25
CA GLY A 5 -23.46 -29.56 -82.81
C GLY A 5 -23.70 -28.43 -81.79
N PHE A 6 -24.86 -27.77 -81.86
CA PHE A 6 -25.24 -26.71 -80.93
C PHE A 6 -25.46 -27.25 -79.51
N VAL A 7 -26.13 -28.41 -79.39
CA VAL A 7 -26.37 -29.05 -78.08
C VAL A 7 -25.05 -29.42 -77.39
N MET A 8 -24.06 -29.91 -78.14
CA MET A 8 -22.77 -30.28 -77.55
C MET A 8 -21.97 -29.06 -77.05
N ILE A 9 -21.98 -27.95 -77.80
CA ILE A 9 -21.37 -26.68 -77.36
C ILE A 9 -22.05 -26.16 -76.11
N LEU A 10 -23.39 -26.21 -76.05
CA LEU A 10 -24.15 -25.76 -74.88
C LEU A 10 -23.83 -26.59 -73.63
N VAL A 11 -23.74 -27.92 -73.76
CA VAL A 11 -23.35 -28.82 -72.65
C VAL A 11 -21.92 -28.52 -72.19
N LEU A 12 -20.99 -28.27 -73.12
CA LEU A 12 -19.62 -27.95 -72.77
C LEU A 12 -19.50 -26.60 -72.04
N VAL A 13 -20.22 -25.57 -72.49
CA VAL A 13 -20.28 -24.28 -71.80
C VAL A 13 -20.91 -24.45 -70.42
N PHE A 14 -21.98 -25.23 -70.30
CA PHE A 14 -22.63 -25.49 -69.01
C PHE A 14 -21.71 -26.23 -68.04
N MET A 15 -20.98 -27.25 -68.51
CA MET A 15 -19.96 -27.96 -67.74
C MET A 15 -18.81 -27.04 -67.31
N LEU A 16 -18.38 -26.13 -68.19
CA LEU A 16 -17.32 -25.16 -67.89
C LEU A 16 -17.77 -24.15 -66.83
N VAL A 17 -19.00 -23.64 -66.92
CA VAL A 17 -19.59 -22.77 -65.90
C VAL A 17 -19.72 -23.51 -64.56
N LEU A 18 -20.21 -24.75 -64.56
CA LEU A 18 -20.28 -25.60 -63.36
C LEU A 18 -18.90 -25.81 -62.72
N ALA A 19 -17.88 -26.11 -63.52
CA ALA A 19 -16.52 -26.31 -63.03
C ALA A 19 -15.95 -25.04 -62.38
N VAL A 20 -16.17 -23.88 -63.00
CA VAL A 20 -15.76 -22.58 -62.43
C VAL A 20 -16.51 -22.29 -61.12
N MET A 21 -17.81 -22.57 -61.06
CA MET A 21 -18.60 -22.38 -59.84
C MET A 21 -18.11 -23.30 -58.70
N VAL A 22 -17.82 -24.57 -58.98
CA VAL A 22 -17.27 -25.51 -57.98
C VAL A 22 -15.91 -25.05 -57.49
N MET A 23 -15.04 -24.58 -58.39
CA MET A 23 -13.72 -24.07 -58.03
C MET A 23 -13.81 -22.79 -57.17
N ALA A 24 -14.70 -21.87 -57.52
CA ALA A 24 -14.95 -20.66 -56.72
C ALA A 24 -15.47 -21.02 -55.33
N MET A 25 -16.44 -21.93 -55.22
CA MET A 25 -16.98 -22.39 -53.94
C MET A 25 -15.92 -23.10 -53.08
N ALA A 26 -15.07 -23.95 -53.68
CA ALA A 26 -13.96 -24.58 -52.98
C ALA A 26 -12.94 -23.55 -52.47
N TYR A 27 -12.66 -22.50 -53.24
CA TYR A 27 -11.82 -21.39 -52.82
C TYR A 27 -12.43 -20.63 -51.63
N PHE A 28 -13.72 -20.28 -51.69
CA PHE A 28 -14.43 -19.62 -50.60
C PHE A 28 -14.42 -20.45 -49.31
N ILE A 29 -14.75 -21.74 -49.38
CA ILE A 29 -14.73 -22.65 -48.22
C ILE A 29 -13.31 -22.73 -47.62
N THR A 30 -12.27 -22.80 -48.46
CA THR A 30 -10.88 -22.86 -47.98
C THR A 30 -10.48 -21.55 -47.28
N ALA A 31 -10.89 -20.41 -47.82
CA ALA A 31 -10.63 -19.10 -47.21
C ALA A 31 -11.36 -18.94 -45.87
N GLU A 32 -12.64 -19.31 -45.80
CA GLU A 32 -13.42 -19.29 -44.55
C GLU A 32 -12.86 -20.24 -43.51
N THR A 33 -12.49 -21.47 -43.90
CA THR A 33 -11.89 -22.46 -43.00
C THR A 33 -10.58 -21.94 -42.39
N ARG A 34 -9.76 -21.22 -43.18
CA ARG A 34 -8.55 -20.55 -42.66
C ARG A 34 -8.89 -19.40 -41.71
N GLY A 35 -9.91 -18.60 -42.05
CA GLY A 35 -10.39 -17.52 -41.18
C GLY A 35 -10.88 -18.02 -39.82
N ILE A 36 -11.65 -19.11 -39.81
CA ILE A 36 -12.11 -19.77 -38.57
C ILE A 36 -10.91 -20.31 -37.78
N GLY A 37 -9.92 -20.88 -38.45
CA GLY A 37 -8.67 -21.34 -37.82
C GLY A 37 -7.96 -20.22 -37.05
N PHE A 38 -7.80 -19.05 -37.67
CA PHE A 38 -7.17 -17.90 -37.00
C PHE A 38 -7.97 -17.39 -35.80
N GLN A 39 -9.30 -17.26 -35.94
CA GLN A 39 -10.16 -16.85 -34.82
C GLN A 39 -10.10 -17.83 -33.64
N LEU A 40 -10.01 -19.13 -33.94
CA LEU A 40 -9.89 -20.18 -32.94
C LEU A 40 -8.54 -20.12 -32.23
N ASP A 41 -7.44 -19.88 -32.96
CA ASP A 41 -6.11 -19.71 -32.38
C ASP A 41 -6.00 -18.42 -31.53
N ASP A 42 -6.61 -17.32 -31.97
CA ASP A 42 -6.70 -16.07 -31.18
C ASP A 42 -7.47 -16.31 -29.87
N THR A 43 -8.61 -17.02 -29.96
CA THR A 43 -9.43 -17.36 -28.79
C THR A 43 -8.66 -18.26 -27.81
N LYS A 44 -7.92 -19.24 -28.32
CA LYS A 44 -7.05 -20.09 -27.47
C LYS A 44 -5.93 -19.28 -26.82
N ALA A 45 -5.27 -18.38 -27.57
CA ALA A 45 -4.24 -17.51 -27.02
C ALA A 45 -4.80 -16.61 -25.92
N LEU A 46 -6.03 -16.11 -26.09
CA LEU A 46 -6.75 -15.36 -25.04
C LEU A 46 -6.98 -16.21 -23.79
N TYR A 47 -7.54 -17.41 -23.91
CA TYR A 47 -7.78 -18.26 -22.75
C TYR A 47 -6.49 -18.70 -22.04
N LEU A 48 -5.38 -18.86 -22.78
CA LEU A 48 -4.07 -19.09 -22.18
C LEU A 48 -3.58 -17.88 -21.39
N ALA A 49 -3.73 -16.68 -21.94
CA ALA A 49 -3.39 -15.46 -21.22
C ALA A 49 -4.25 -15.32 -19.95
N GLN A 50 -5.56 -15.58 -20.03
CA GLN A 50 -6.47 -15.58 -18.87
C GLN A 50 -6.09 -16.64 -17.83
N ALA A 51 -5.70 -17.86 -18.23
CA ALA A 51 -5.21 -18.87 -17.31
C ALA A 51 -3.97 -18.42 -16.53
N GLY A 52 -3.10 -17.61 -17.15
CA GLY A 52 -1.98 -16.97 -16.45
C GLY A 52 -2.42 -15.91 -15.44
N VAL A 53 -3.50 -15.16 -15.72
CA VAL A 53 -4.10 -14.24 -14.75
C VAL A 53 -4.66 -15.00 -13.55
N GLU A 54 -5.42 -16.07 -13.77
CA GLU A 54 -5.95 -16.94 -12.70
C GLU A 54 -4.82 -17.53 -11.83
N ARG A 55 -3.69 -17.88 -12.45
CA ARG A 55 -2.51 -18.33 -11.72
C ARG A 55 -1.96 -17.23 -10.80
N ALA A 56 -1.84 -16.00 -11.28
CA ALA A 56 -1.41 -14.86 -10.47
C ALA A 56 -2.41 -14.52 -9.36
N LEU A 57 -3.72 -14.58 -9.62
CA LEU A 57 -4.75 -14.37 -8.61
C LEU A 57 -4.63 -15.38 -7.46
N ARG A 58 -4.32 -16.65 -7.79
CA ARG A 58 -4.04 -17.65 -6.77
C ARG A 58 -2.85 -17.28 -5.89
N GLU A 59 -1.79 -16.71 -6.46
CA GLU A 59 -0.59 -16.33 -5.71
C GLU A 59 -0.85 -15.14 -4.79
N ILE A 60 -1.55 -14.12 -5.29
CA ILE A 60 -1.98 -13.00 -4.44
C ILE A 60 -2.90 -13.52 -3.33
N ARG A 61 -3.82 -14.45 -3.64
CA ARG A 61 -4.69 -15.05 -2.65
C ARG A 61 -3.91 -15.86 -1.60
N ASP A 62 -2.96 -16.68 -2.02
CA ASP A 62 -2.16 -17.50 -1.12
C ASP A 62 -1.31 -16.59 -0.21
N ASP A 63 -0.76 -15.49 -0.74
CA ASP A 63 -0.10 -14.45 0.03
C ASP A 63 -1.06 -13.79 1.04
N VAL A 64 -2.23 -13.32 0.59
CA VAL A 64 -3.27 -12.77 1.46
C VAL A 64 -3.66 -13.72 2.60
N LEU A 65 -3.72 -15.03 2.36
CA LEU A 65 -4.14 -16.00 3.37
C LEU A 65 -3.00 -16.46 4.28
N THR A 66 -1.75 -16.40 3.81
CA THR A 66 -0.61 -17.04 4.48
C THR A 66 0.58 -16.12 4.69
N THR A 67 0.46 -14.83 4.39
CA THR A 67 1.60 -13.90 4.42
C THR A 67 2.29 -13.96 5.77
N THR A 68 3.60 -14.08 5.68
CA THR A 68 4.51 -14.09 6.81
C THR A 68 5.14 -12.71 7.01
N GLN A 69 5.03 -11.82 6.02
CA GLN A 69 5.58 -10.48 6.09
C GLN A 69 4.64 -9.60 6.91
N ARG A 70 5.17 -9.10 8.03
CA ARG A 70 4.39 -8.32 8.98
C ARG A 70 5.18 -7.10 9.44
N GLY A 71 4.46 -5.99 9.49
CA GLY A 71 4.87 -4.78 10.17
C GLY A 71 4.43 -4.82 11.63
N ILE A 72 5.24 -4.23 12.51
CA ILE A 72 4.84 -3.90 13.87
C ILE A 72 5.04 -2.40 14.02
N ALA A 73 3.96 -1.67 14.29
CA ALA A 73 4.02 -0.25 14.56
C ALA A 73 3.48 0.04 15.96
N ASP A 74 4.22 0.87 16.69
CA ASP A 74 3.74 1.45 17.92
C ASP A 74 3.01 2.75 17.59
N LEU A 75 1.70 2.64 17.45
CA LEU A 75 0.81 3.76 17.21
C LEU A 75 0.81 4.68 18.43
N ARG A 76 1.06 5.92 18.08
CA ARG A 76 1.17 7.07 18.96
C ARG A 76 -0.20 7.75 19.00
N GLY A 77 -0.52 8.49 20.05
CA GLY A 77 -1.76 9.28 20.13
C GLY A 77 -1.46 10.75 20.38
N ASN A 78 -2.30 11.64 19.84
CA ASN A 78 -2.11 13.09 19.90
C ASN A 78 -2.59 13.73 21.22
N THR A 79 -3.59 13.13 21.85
CA THR A 79 -4.30 13.75 22.98
C THR A 79 -3.89 13.09 24.29
N THR A 80 -3.29 13.86 25.21
CA THR A 80 -3.15 13.47 26.63
C THR A 80 -3.70 14.57 27.53
N SER A 81 -4.62 14.24 28.44
CA SER A 81 -5.18 15.17 29.42
C SER A 81 -4.60 14.88 30.80
N GLY A 82 -3.56 15.60 31.22
CA GLY A 82 -2.99 15.54 32.57
C GLY A 82 -1.80 16.48 32.72
N THR A 83 -1.67 17.15 33.87
CA THR A 83 -0.58 18.10 34.19
C THR A 83 0.35 17.52 35.26
N ALA A 84 1.68 17.57 35.08
CA ALA A 84 2.65 17.48 36.19
C ALA A 84 4.13 17.72 35.78
N GLY A 85 4.74 18.87 36.13
CA GLY A 85 6.08 19.30 35.67
C GLY A 85 7.33 18.48 36.09
N ASP A 86 8.38 18.72 35.29
CA ASP A 86 9.82 18.34 35.23
C ASP A 86 10.30 16.86 35.14
N ALA A 87 11.13 16.61 34.12
CA ALA A 87 11.66 15.33 33.65
C ALA A 87 13.15 15.43 33.23
N ASP A 88 14.02 14.56 33.75
CA ASP A 88 15.47 14.55 33.43
C ASP A 88 15.95 13.27 32.70
N ASP A 89 15.06 12.51 32.07
CA ASP A 89 15.49 11.49 31.09
C ASP A 89 14.40 11.22 30.04
N MET A 90 14.46 11.97 28.94
CA MET A 90 13.41 12.14 27.91
C MET A 90 13.49 11.10 26.77
N ASN A 91 14.52 10.26 26.71
CA ASN A 91 14.81 9.44 25.52
C ASN A 91 13.89 8.22 25.30
N THR A 92 12.80 8.04 26.06
CA THR A 92 11.89 6.87 25.93
C THR A 92 10.39 7.15 26.13
N THR A 93 9.95 8.41 26.13
CA THR A 93 8.57 8.81 26.49
C THR A 93 7.70 9.05 25.24
N ARG A 94 6.47 8.50 25.18
CA ARG A 94 5.68 8.37 23.92
C ARG A 94 4.16 8.66 24.06
N TYR A 95 3.61 9.63 24.79
CA TYR A 95 3.86 11.07 24.88
C TYR A 95 3.36 11.55 26.24
N PHE A 96 4.19 12.30 26.94
CA PHE A 96 3.73 13.41 27.76
C PHE A 96 4.29 14.66 27.07
N ASP A 97 3.52 15.74 27.02
CA ASP A 97 4.07 17.05 26.65
C ASP A 97 5.35 17.25 27.48
N GLU A 98 6.51 17.41 26.83
CA GLU A 98 7.80 17.49 27.52
C GLU A 98 7.91 18.76 28.36
N SER A 99 7.11 19.79 28.06
CA SER A 99 6.92 20.96 28.96
C SER A 99 6.01 20.65 30.16
N LYS A 100 5.30 19.52 30.07
CA LYS A 100 4.27 18.90 30.93
C LYS A 100 4.73 18.09 32.13
N GLY A 101 5.88 17.41 32.05
CA GLY A 101 6.48 16.44 32.99
C GLY A 101 5.73 15.09 33.18
N ILE A 102 6.14 14.27 34.15
CA ILE A 102 5.62 12.88 34.37
C ILE A 102 4.27 12.90 35.09
N LEU A 103 3.24 12.31 34.47
CA LEU A 103 1.89 12.28 35.03
C LEU A 103 1.79 11.28 36.19
N THR A 104 1.61 11.82 37.39
CA THR A 104 1.28 11.04 38.59
C THR A 104 -0.23 10.80 38.66
N LEU A 105 -0.65 9.54 38.66
CA LEU A 105 -2.05 9.15 38.85
C LEU A 105 -2.34 8.99 40.35
N PRO A 106 -3.16 9.86 40.96
CA PRO A 106 -3.49 9.77 42.37
C PRO A 106 -4.29 8.50 42.67
N SER A 107 -3.97 7.94 43.82
CA SER A 107 -4.41 6.61 44.27
C SER A 107 -5.82 6.55 44.87
N ALA A 108 -6.43 7.71 45.15
CA ALA A 108 -7.80 7.84 45.64
C ALA A 108 -8.51 9.04 44.96
N GLY A 109 -9.33 8.76 43.93
CA GLY A 109 -10.19 9.77 43.33
C GLY A 109 -10.56 9.47 41.89
N ALA A 110 -11.86 9.29 41.63
CA ALA A 110 -12.41 9.21 40.28
C ALA A 110 -12.15 10.53 39.55
N GLY A 111 -11.18 10.58 38.64
CA GLY A 111 -10.99 11.80 37.82
C GLY A 111 -9.70 11.92 37.04
N THR A 112 -8.59 11.31 37.49
CA THR A 112 -7.31 11.43 36.77
C THR A 112 -7.07 10.22 35.89
N TYR A 113 -6.91 10.48 34.59
CA TYR A 113 -6.75 9.46 33.57
C TYR A 113 -5.64 9.90 32.62
N VAL A 114 -4.83 8.94 32.16
CA VAL A 114 -4.12 9.11 30.89
C VAL A 114 -5.04 8.59 29.82
N ILE A 115 -5.34 9.42 28.82
CA ILE A 115 -6.09 8.99 27.64
C ILE A 115 -5.12 9.02 26.46
N LEU A 116 -5.24 8.04 25.58
CA LEU A 116 -4.61 8.00 24.27
C LEU A 116 -5.71 7.91 23.22
N SER A 117 -5.68 8.82 22.25
CA SER A 117 -6.57 8.86 21.08
C SER A 117 -5.83 9.49 19.91
N ASP A 118 -6.45 9.49 18.71
CA ASP A 118 -5.95 10.13 17.50
C ASP A 118 -4.61 9.52 17.04
N TYR A 119 -4.69 8.33 16.45
CA TYR A 119 -3.53 7.48 16.18
C TYR A 119 -2.78 7.82 14.89
N ASP A 120 -1.58 7.25 14.75
CA ASP A 120 -0.76 7.36 13.53
C ASP A 120 -1.54 6.87 12.28
N LEU A 121 -1.44 7.65 11.22
CA LEU A 121 -2.17 7.51 9.97
C LEU A 121 -1.32 6.90 8.84
N ASN A 122 -0.03 6.66 9.05
CA ASN A 122 0.89 6.02 8.09
C ASN A 122 0.46 4.62 7.66
N TYR A 123 -0.38 3.98 8.48
CA TYR A 123 -0.78 2.59 8.30
C TYR A 123 -2.24 2.48 7.84
N LEU A 124 -2.88 3.60 7.50
CA LEU A 124 -4.23 3.59 6.94
C LEU A 124 -4.29 2.71 5.68
N GLY A 125 -5.33 1.87 5.61
CA GLY A 125 -5.54 0.95 4.50
C GLY A 125 -4.77 -0.37 4.62
N THR A 126 -3.83 -0.52 5.56
CA THR A 126 -3.17 -1.82 5.76
C THR A 126 -4.08 -2.82 6.45
N ARG A 127 -3.74 -4.12 6.36
CA ARG A 127 -4.52 -5.16 7.01
C ARG A 127 -4.03 -5.41 8.42
N ILE A 128 -4.91 -5.26 9.41
CA ILE A 128 -4.57 -5.48 10.83
C ILE A 128 -4.67 -6.98 11.18
N ASN A 129 -3.63 -7.52 11.81
CA ASN A 129 -3.55 -8.90 12.30
C ASN A 129 -3.71 -8.97 13.82
N ASN A 130 -3.08 -8.05 14.55
CA ASN A 130 -3.05 -8.06 16.00
C ASN A 130 -3.07 -6.64 16.55
N VAL A 131 -3.78 -6.43 17.65
CA VAL A 131 -3.86 -5.16 18.36
C VAL A 131 -3.53 -5.39 19.84
N LYS A 132 -2.52 -4.66 20.31
CA LYS A 132 -2.04 -4.72 21.68
C LYS A 132 -2.04 -3.34 22.29
N ILE A 133 -2.52 -3.24 23.51
CA ILE A 133 -2.35 -2.02 24.32
C ILE A 133 -1.18 -2.25 25.24
N GLY A 134 -0.27 -1.29 25.32
CA GLY A 134 0.75 -1.36 26.35
C GLY A 134 0.93 -0.09 27.15
N CYS A 135 1.36 -0.31 28.39
CA CYS A 135 1.58 0.73 29.37
C CYS A 135 2.86 0.42 30.14
N ARG A 136 3.75 1.40 30.22
CA ARG A 136 4.87 1.40 31.15
C ARG A 136 4.57 2.35 32.29
N TYR A 137 4.82 1.90 33.50
CA TYR A 137 4.56 2.66 34.70
C TYR A 137 5.58 2.33 35.79
N ARG A 138 5.57 3.15 36.84
CA ARG A 138 6.37 2.95 38.04
C ARG A 138 5.63 3.42 39.28
N LYS A 139 6.12 3.02 40.44
CA LYS A 139 5.66 3.54 41.73
C LYS A 139 6.07 5.00 41.89
N SER A 140 5.19 5.84 42.45
CA SER A 140 5.52 7.23 42.73
C SER A 140 6.70 7.37 43.70
N ARG A 141 7.54 8.39 43.46
CA ARG A 141 8.68 8.74 44.32
C ARG A 141 8.28 9.00 45.77
N SER A 142 7.04 9.43 46.01
CA SER A 142 6.48 9.83 47.30
C SER A 142 6.16 8.67 48.25
N GLY A 143 6.26 7.42 47.80
CA GLY A 143 5.94 6.22 48.60
C GLY A 143 4.59 5.56 48.26
N GLY A 144 4.36 4.36 48.81
CA GLY A 144 3.16 3.54 48.60
C GLY A 144 3.45 2.04 48.42
N THR A 145 2.59 1.14 48.91
CA THR A 145 2.85 -0.31 48.88
C THR A 145 2.04 -0.97 47.79
N ASN A 146 2.64 -1.33 46.64
CA ASN A 146 1.96 -1.98 45.50
C ASN A 146 0.85 -1.13 44.82
N PRO A 147 1.20 -0.05 44.09
CA PRO A 147 0.21 0.64 43.23
C PRO A 147 -0.52 -0.36 42.33
N SER A 148 -1.70 -0.01 41.84
CA SER A 148 -2.36 -0.78 40.78
C SER A 148 -2.82 0.16 39.69
N ILE A 149 -2.63 -0.27 38.45
CA ILE A 149 -3.12 0.45 37.27
C ILE A 149 -4.22 -0.38 36.64
N GLU A 150 -5.29 0.30 36.25
CA GLU A 150 -6.29 -0.27 35.37
C GLU A 150 -6.17 0.37 34.00
N ILE A 151 -6.08 -0.48 32.98
CA ILE A 151 -6.12 -0.11 31.57
C ILE A 151 -7.50 -0.46 31.05
N LEU A 152 -8.14 0.52 30.42
CA LEU A 152 -9.42 0.38 29.76
C LEU A 152 -9.27 0.84 28.31
N TYR A 153 -10.12 0.32 27.44
CA TYR A 153 -10.27 0.88 26.11
C TYR A 153 -11.74 0.94 25.72
N THR A 154 -12.06 1.86 24.81
CA THR A 154 -13.39 2.03 24.25
C THR A 154 -13.27 2.24 22.75
N THR A 155 -14.33 1.90 22.02
CA THR A 155 -14.47 2.16 20.58
C THR A 155 -15.65 3.06 20.27
N ASN A 156 -16.39 3.49 21.30
CA ASN A 156 -17.55 4.36 21.19
C ASN A 156 -17.42 5.63 22.04
N GLY A 157 -16.22 5.92 22.56
CA GLY A 157 -15.93 7.08 23.40
C GLY A 157 -16.48 6.99 24.83
N VAL A 158 -17.16 5.91 25.20
CA VAL A 158 -17.77 5.74 26.53
C VAL A 158 -16.93 4.79 27.39
N PHE A 159 -16.61 5.22 28.60
CA PHE A 159 -15.92 4.40 29.61
C PHE A 159 -16.74 4.25 30.90
N PRO A 160 -16.79 3.06 31.50
CA PRO A 160 -16.42 1.76 30.91
C PRO A 160 -17.39 1.39 29.78
N GLN A 161 -16.89 0.87 28.67
CA GLN A 161 -17.75 0.34 27.61
C GLN A 161 -18.30 -1.03 28.05
N ALA A 162 -19.63 -1.18 28.07
CA ALA A 162 -20.24 -2.47 28.39
C ALA A 162 -19.78 -3.54 27.39
N GLY A 163 -19.35 -4.69 27.90
CA GLY A 163 -18.83 -5.80 27.09
C GLY A 163 -17.33 -5.75 26.78
N ASN A 164 -16.64 -4.64 27.07
CA ASN A 164 -15.18 -4.61 27.00
C ASN A 164 -14.57 -5.07 28.33
N SER A 165 -13.56 -5.93 28.26
CA SER A 165 -12.76 -6.30 29.43
C SER A 165 -11.97 -5.08 29.92
N SER A 166 -12.09 -4.71 31.20
CA SER A 166 -11.09 -3.83 31.84
C SER A 166 -9.96 -4.70 32.38
N PHE A 167 -8.72 -4.26 32.18
CA PHE A 167 -7.56 -5.00 32.63
C PHE A 167 -6.93 -4.28 33.83
N THR A 168 -7.00 -4.90 35.00
CA THR A 168 -6.37 -4.39 36.21
C THR A 168 -5.13 -5.20 36.55
N THR A 169 -4.04 -4.52 36.85
CA THR A 169 -2.77 -5.14 37.23
C THR A 169 -2.16 -4.45 38.44
N VAL A 170 -1.36 -5.19 39.20
CA VAL A 170 -0.66 -4.67 40.37
C VAL A 170 0.77 -4.30 39.98
N VAL A 171 1.15 -3.06 40.28
CA VAL A 171 2.51 -2.51 40.17
C VAL A 171 3.36 -3.09 41.29
N SER A 172 4.19 -4.09 40.96
CA SER A 172 5.08 -4.74 41.93
C SER A 172 6.49 -4.14 41.97
N SER A 173 6.89 -3.31 41.00
CA SER A 173 8.28 -2.84 40.89
C SER A 173 8.55 -1.51 41.61
N THR A 174 9.77 -1.39 42.13
CA THR A 174 10.25 -0.25 42.92
C THR A 174 11.35 0.57 42.25
N SER A 175 11.77 0.24 41.02
CA SER A 175 12.90 0.90 40.34
C SER A 175 12.67 1.12 38.84
N PHE A 176 13.17 2.25 38.31
CA PHE A 176 13.06 2.72 36.92
C PHE A 176 13.45 1.66 35.86
N ASN A 177 14.49 0.87 36.13
CA ASN A 177 14.99 -0.17 35.23
C ASN A 177 14.25 -1.51 35.36
N ALA A 178 13.30 -1.62 36.29
CA ALA A 178 12.51 -2.82 36.53
C ALA A 178 10.99 -2.58 36.34
N SER A 179 10.59 -1.46 35.72
CA SER A 179 9.19 -1.18 35.40
C SER A 179 8.62 -2.32 34.55
N PRO A 180 7.60 -3.05 35.03
CA PRO A 180 6.97 -4.11 34.25
C PRO A 180 6.27 -3.46 33.06
N PHE A 181 6.52 -4.03 31.89
CA PHE A 181 5.82 -3.69 30.67
C PHE A 181 4.57 -4.55 30.61
N ILE A 182 3.40 -3.92 30.53
CA ILE A 182 2.15 -4.66 30.35
C ILE A 182 1.74 -4.52 28.92
N VAL A 183 1.46 -5.68 28.32
CA VAL A 183 0.86 -5.81 27.02
C VAL A 183 -0.45 -6.54 27.20
N LEU A 184 -1.54 -5.85 26.92
CA LEU A 184 -2.86 -6.45 26.80
C LEU A 184 -3.11 -6.72 25.33
N ASP A 185 -3.14 -8.00 24.96
CA ASP A 185 -3.58 -8.40 23.63
C ASP A 185 -5.11 -8.35 23.59
N ILE A 186 -5.65 -7.46 22.76
CA ILE A 186 -7.10 -7.27 22.57
C ILE A 186 -7.54 -7.76 21.20
N THR A 187 -6.69 -8.52 20.49
CA THR A 187 -6.95 -8.97 19.12
C THR A 187 -8.27 -9.71 19.00
N ASP A 188 -8.55 -10.63 19.94
CA ASP A 188 -9.75 -11.48 19.90
C ASP A 188 -11.01 -10.80 20.47
N ASP A 189 -10.89 -9.62 21.08
CA ASP A 189 -12.03 -8.93 21.68
C ASP A 189 -13.05 -8.49 20.61
N ARG A 190 -12.59 -8.22 19.38
CA ARG A 190 -13.42 -7.76 18.26
C ARG A 190 -12.71 -7.91 16.92
N THR A 191 -13.47 -7.76 15.84
CA THR A 191 -12.89 -7.51 14.51
C THR A 191 -12.30 -6.11 14.45
N TRP A 192 -11.01 -6.00 14.18
CA TRP A 192 -10.28 -4.74 14.08
C TRP A 192 -10.24 -4.21 12.65
N SER A 193 -10.47 -2.91 12.50
CA SER A 193 -10.28 -2.16 11.26
C SER A 193 -9.65 -0.80 11.58
N TRP A 194 -8.99 -0.20 10.59
CA TRP A 194 -8.46 1.15 10.74
C TRP A 194 -9.56 2.19 10.99
N SER A 195 -10.77 1.99 10.46
CA SER A 195 -11.91 2.85 10.77
C SER A 195 -12.32 2.80 12.24
N ILE A 196 -12.09 1.67 12.94
CA ILE A 196 -12.27 1.56 14.38
C ILE A 196 -11.10 2.27 15.09
N ILE A 197 -9.85 1.89 14.80
CA ILE A 197 -8.67 2.41 15.51
C ILE A 197 -8.52 3.93 15.37
N ASN A 198 -8.72 4.47 14.18
CA ASN A 198 -8.61 5.91 13.90
C ASN A 198 -9.91 6.67 14.15
N SER A 199 -10.93 6.02 14.73
CA SER A 199 -12.09 6.74 15.22
C SER A 199 -11.68 7.62 16.40
N PRO A 200 -12.16 8.88 16.50
CA PRO A 200 -11.98 9.68 17.71
C PRO A 200 -12.62 9.03 18.96
N ASN A 201 -13.51 8.05 18.74
CA ASN A 201 -14.13 7.24 19.76
C ASN A 201 -13.29 6.05 20.20
N PHE A 202 -12.24 5.69 19.46
CA PHE A 202 -11.28 4.70 19.92
C PHE A 202 -10.29 5.36 20.86
N GLN A 203 -10.42 5.04 22.14
CA GLN A 203 -9.63 5.65 23.19
C GLN A 203 -9.10 4.59 24.12
N ILE A 204 -7.83 4.72 24.50
CA ILE A 204 -7.21 3.90 25.54
C ILE A 204 -7.08 4.79 26.77
N ARG A 205 -7.31 4.21 27.94
CA ARG A 205 -7.32 4.91 29.21
C ARG A 205 -6.52 4.15 30.25
N ALA A 206 -5.57 4.80 30.90
CA ALA A 206 -4.91 4.28 32.10
C ALA A 206 -5.33 5.10 33.33
N ARG A 207 -5.65 4.41 34.44
CA ARG A 207 -6.00 5.05 35.72
C ARG A 207 -5.40 4.31 36.92
N GLY A 208 -5.17 5.04 38.01
CA GLY A 208 -4.89 4.42 39.30
C GLY A 208 -6.10 3.64 39.80
N PHE A 209 -5.89 2.45 40.37
CA PHE A 209 -6.97 1.57 40.82
C PHE A 209 -6.98 1.40 42.34
N ASN A 210 -8.09 1.82 42.97
CA ASN A 210 -8.58 1.46 44.30
C ASN A 210 -7.53 1.09 45.38
N SER A 211 -6.65 2.01 45.74
CA SER A 211 -5.92 1.84 47.00
C SER A 211 -5.38 3.14 47.57
N PRO A 212 -5.65 3.48 48.85
CA PRO A 212 -5.11 4.71 49.45
C PRO A 212 -3.58 4.68 49.53
N ASN A 213 -2.93 5.82 49.23
CA ASN A 213 -1.47 6.05 49.30
C ASN A 213 -0.64 5.18 48.36
N ARG A 214 -1.07 5.00 47.10
CA ARG A 214 -0.37 4.18 46.10
C ARG A 214 -0.33 4.82 44.72
N ASP A 215 0.26 6.01 44.64
CA ASP A 215 0.30 6.74 43.38
C ASP A 215 1.20 5.99 42.39
N ALA A 216 0.72 5.91 41.13
CA ALA A 216 1.46 5.31 40.03
C ALA A 216 1.81 6.42 39.04
N GLU A 217 3.07 6.47 38.64
CA GLU A 217 3.54 7.34 37.58
C GLU A 217 3.47 6.53 36.28
N VAL A 218 2.74 7.03 35.29
CA VAL A 218 2.73 6.43 33.95
C VAL A 218 3.89 7.02 33.18
N ASP A 219 4.77 6.16 32.67
CA ASP A 219 5.92 6.59 31.86
C ASP A 219 5.49 6.74 30.40
N TYR A 220 4.73 5.79 29.84
CA TYR A 220 4.08 5.95 28.54
C TYR A 220 2.94 4.95 28.33
N LEU A 221 1.99 5.31 27.46
CA LEU A 221 0.86 4.52 27.00
C LEU A 221 0.91 4.46 25.47
N PHE A 222 0.74 3.28 24.87
CA PHE A 222 0.81 3.11 23.42
C PHE A 222 -0.16 2.03 22.94
N LEU A 223 -0.45 2.07 21.64
CA LEU A 223 -1.17 1.02 20.94
C LEU A 223 -0.21 0.39 19.94
N GLN A 224 0.11 -0.89 20.09
CA GLN A 224 0.89 -1.62 19.10
C GLN A 224 -0.05 -2.36 18.16
N VAL A 225 0.19 -2.19 16.86
CA VAL A 225 -0.55 -2.87 15.81
C VAL A 225 0.43 -3.71 15.02
N THR A 226 0.12 -4.99 14.87
CA THR A 226 0.74 -5.85 13.86
C THR A 226 -0.15 -5.84 12.63
N TYR A 227 0.43 -5.57 11.48
CA TYR A 227 -0.27 -5.50 10.20
C TYR A 227 0.53 -6.18 9.10
N GLU A 228 -0.11 -6.45 7.97
CA GLU A 228 0.54 -7.04 6.81
C GLU A 228 1.24 -5.99 5.97
N ILE A 229 2.37 -6.38 5.38
CA ILE A 229 3.16 -5.53 4.50
C ILE A 229 3.39 -6.27 3.19
N ASP A 230 3.42 -5.52 2.09
CA ASP A 230 3.72 -6.04 0.76
C ASP A 230 5.12 -5.61 0.35
N THR A 231 5.93 -6.58 -0.08
CA THR A 231 7.36 -6.37 -0.33
C THR A 231 7.82 -7.01 -1.62
N ASN A 232 8.92 -6.51 -2.17
CA ASN A 232 9.56 -7.11 -3.33
C ASN A 232 10.23 -8.48 -3.06
N THR A 233 10.19 -8.97 -1.82
CA THR A 233 10.75 -10.27 -1.41
C THR A 233 9.71 -11.39 -1.39
N GLU A 234 8.43 -11.06 -1.56
CA GLU A 234 7.34 -12.04 -1.51
C GLU A 234 7.22 -12.86 -2.79
N GLY A 235 6.56 -14.02 -2.67
CA GLY A 235 6.39 -14.97 -3.77
C GLY A 235 5.72 -14.35 -4.99
N TRP A 236 4.69 -13.53 -4.76
CA TRP A 236 3.96 -12.82 -5.82
C TRP A 236 4.82 -11.81 -6.58
N CYS A 237 5.85 -11.21 -5.96
CA CYS A 237 6.72 -10.24 -6.64
C CYS A 237 7.90 -10.92 -7.33
N THR A 238 8.54 -11.87 -6.64
CA THR A 238 9.76 -12.55 -7.10
C THR A 238 9.52 -13.51 -8.27
N GLY A 239 8.27 -13.86 -8.57
CA GLY A 239 7.96 -14.83 -9.61
C GLY A 239 8.20 -16.28 -9.18
N THR A 240 8.36 -16.53 -7.87
CA THR A 240 8.60 -17.88 -7.32
C THR A 240 7.46 -18.87 -7.65
N TYR A 241 6.31 -18.34 -8.11
CA TYR A 241 5.14 -19.09 -8.50
C TYR A 241 5.20 -19.82 -9.85
N ALA A 242 6.21 -19.57 -10.71
CA ALA A 242 6.36 -20.35 -11.93
C ALA A 242 7.70 -20.14 -12.67
N SER A 243 8.23 -21.24 -13.21
CA SER A 243 9.08 -21.23 -14.40
C SER A 243 8.21 -21.17 -15.64
N TYR A 244 8.19 -20.04 -16.33
CA TYR A 244 7.55 -19.92 -17.65
C TYR A 244 8.54 -20.24 -18.78
N PRO A 245 8.09 -20.78 -19.92
CA PRO A 245 6.70 -21.00 -20.32
C PRO A 245 6.04 -22.25 -19.70
N ILE A 246 4.72 -22.22 -19.51
CA ILE A 246 3.91 -23.37 -19.08
C ILE A 246 3.05 -23.85 -20.25
N THR A 247 3.17 -25.12 -20.63
CA THR A 247 2.37 -25.71 -21.71
C THR A 247 0.98 -26.14 -21.20
N LEU A 248 -0.07 -25.67 -21.86
CA LEU A 248 -1.46 -26.08 -21.63
C LEU A 248 -2.10 -26.40 -22.99
N GLY A 249 -2.38 -27.68 -23.24
CA GLY A 249 -2.90 -28.13 -24.52
C GLY A 249 -1.89 -27.92 -25.65
N ASP A 250 -2.31 -27.20 -26.69
CA ASP A 250 -1.52 -26.88 -27.89
C ASP A 250 -0.80 -25.52 -27.82
N GLY A 251 -0.92 -24.81 -26.70
CA GLY A 251 -0.26 -23.53 -26.49
C GLY A 251 0.45 -23.43 -25.15
N THR A 252 0.91 -22.21 -24.87
CA THR A 252 1.75 -21.93 -23.71
C THR A 252 1.38 -20.60 -23.07
N ILE A 253 1.43 -20.54 -21.74
CA ILE A 253 1.54 -19.29 -20.99
C ILE A 253 3.02 -18.89 -21.04
N GLN A 254 3.35 -17.81 -21.72
CA GLN A 254 4.72 -17.34 -21.95
C GLN A 254 5.31 -16.61 -20.76
N SER A 255 4.49 -15.83 -20.05
CA SER A 255 4.92 -15.04 -18.91
C SER A 255 3.71 -14.57 -18.12
N VAL A 256 3.87 -14.43 -16.81
CA VAL A 256 2.95 -13.71 -15.93
C VAL A 256 3.75 -12.81 -15.02
N SER A 257 3.37 -11.54 -14.93
CA SER A 257 3.97 -10.56 -14.02
C SER A 257 2.90 -9.95 -13.12
N ILE A 258 3.19 -9.85 -11.83
CA ILE A 258 2.38 -9.15 -10.86
C ILE A 258 3.17 -7.91 -10.43
N VAL A 259 2.53 -6.74 -10.48
CA VAL A 259 3.13 -5.45 -10.14
C VAL A 259 2.27 -4.79 -9.08
N ASP A 260 2.92 -4.31 -8.02
CA ASP A 260 2.28 -3.47 -7.02
C ASP A 260 2.02 -2.06 -7.59
N GLU A 261 0.76 -1.65 -7.64
CA GLU A 261 0.36 -0.31 -8.10
C GLU A 261 0.60 0.78 -7.05
N ALA A 262 0.65 0.46 -5.75
CA ALA A 262 1.04 1.40 -4.70
C ALA A 262 2.52 1.77 -4.76
N GLY A 263 3.36 1.01 -5.48
CA GLY A 263 4.75 1.40 -5.79
C GLY A 263 4.88 2.54 -6.81
N LYS A 264 3.77 3.07 -7.34
CA LYS A 264 3.73 4.07 -8.42
C LYS A 264 3.12 5.39 -7.97
N VAL A 265 3.33 6.44 -8.77
CA VAL A 265 2.77 7.77 -8.51
C VAL A 265 1.31 7.85 -8.99
N HIS A 266 0.39 8.17 -8.08
CA HIS A 266 -1.03 8.28 -8.40
C HIS A 266 -1.37 9.57 -9.15
N LEU A 267 -1.83 9.46 -10.40
CA LEU A 267 -2.09 10.60 -11.30
C LEU A 267 -3.13 11.58 -10.77
N ASN A 268 -4.18 11.11 -10.08
CA ASN A 268 -5.23 12.01 -9.56
C ASN A 268 -4.85 12.77 -8.27
N TYR A 269 -3.83 12.34 -7.51
CA TYR A 269 -3.49 12.92 -6.21
C TYR A 269 -2.05 13.43 -6.09
N ALA A 270 -1.15 13.03 -6.99
CA ALA A 270 0.24 13.47 -6.97
C ALA A 270 0.35 15.00 -7.08
N THR A 271 1.24 15.61 -6.31
CA THR A 271 1.49 17.06 -6.42
C THR A 271 2.18 17.40 -7.74
N GLU A 272 2.05 18.64 -8.22
CA GLU A 272 2.78 19.09 -9.43
C GLU A 272 4.31 18.88 -9.28
N PRO A 273 4.95 19.20 -8.14
CA PRO A 273 6.37 18.88 -7.93
C PRO A 273 6.69 17.39 -8.08
N LEU A 274 5.89 16.49 -7.50
CA LEU A 274 6.13 15.05 -7.61
C LEU A 274 6.09 14.57 -9.07
N LEU A 275 5.05 14.97 -9.82
CA LEU A 275 4.91 14.62 -11.24
C LEU A 275 6.07 15.18 -12.07
N ARG A 276 6.47 16.42 -11.82
CA ARG A 276 7.58 17.09 -12.52
C ARG A 276 8.88 16.33 -12.34
N TYR A 277 9.25 15.97 -11.11
CA TYR A 277 10.51 15.27 -10.87
C TYR A 277 10.44 13.82 -11.34
N LEU A 278 9.29 13.15 -11.21
CA LEU A 278 9.12 11.82 -11.78
C LEU A 278 9.40 11.81 -13.29
N MET A 279 8.81 12.75 -14.03
CA MET A 279 9.05 12.88 -15.47
C MET A 279 10.53 13.12 -15.79
N GLN A 280 11.23 13.93 -14.98
CA GLN A 280 12.68 14.15 -15.14
C GLN A 280 13.49 12.88 -14.88
N GLU A 281 13.17 12.13 -13.83
CA GLU A 281 13.83 10.86 -13.51
C GLU A 281 13.55 9.78 -14.55
N CYS A 282 12.40 9.83 -15.21
CA CYS A 282 12.07 8.99 -16.37
C CYS A 282 12.75 9.44 -17.68
N GLY A 283 13.51 10.54 -17.68
CA GLY A 283 14.28 11.02 -18.84
C GLY A 283 13.57 12.06 -19.71
N VAL A 284 12.40 12.56 -19.30
CA VAL A 284 11.76 13.70 -19.98
C VAL A 284 12.59 14.97 -19.72
N PRO A 285 12.91 15.78 -20.75
CA PRO A 285 13.71 16.99 -20.57
C PRO A 285 13.08 17.96 -19.56
N THR A 286 13.88 18.56 -18.66
CA THR A 286 13.41 19.44 -17.57
C THR A 286 12.37 20.47 -17.99
N GLY A 287 12.56 21.15 -19.12
CA GLY A 287 11.59 22.13 -19.63
C GLY A 287 10.25 21.51 -20.02
N ALA A 288 10.26 20.32 -20.62
CA ALA A 288 9.06 19.57 -20.98
C ALA A 288 8.38 18.99 -19.73
N SER A 289 9.14 18.44 -18.78
CA SER A 289 8.60 17.89 -17.52
C SER A 289 7.83 18.94 -16.71
N ASN A 290 8.34 20.18 -16.65
CA ASN A 290 7.65 21.27 -15.95
C ASN A 290 6.28 21.59 -16.56
N ILE A 291 6.22 21.62 -17.90
CA ILE A 291 4.98 21.94 -18.61
C ILE A 291 4.02 20.77 -18.51
N LEU A 292 4.50 19.54 -18.74
CA LEU A 292 3.70 18.33 -18.75
C LEU A 292 3.09 18.03 -17.36
N ALA A 293 3.85 18.21 -16.28
CA ALA A 293 3.33 18.05 -14.93
C ALA A 293 2.21 19.05 -14.62
N ARG A 294 2.40 20.33 -14.96
CA ARG A 294 1.37 21.36 -14.80
C ARG A 294 0.13 21.05 -15.63
N ASP A 295 0.30 20.69 -16.89
CA ASP A 295 -0.82 20.37 -17.79
C ASP A 295 -1.57 19.11 -17.34
N THR A 296 -0.87 18.15 -16.73
CA THR A 296 -1.49 16.96 -16.11
C THR A 296 -2.37 17.35 -14.92
N VAL A 297 -1.91 18.27 -14.06
CA VAL A 297 -2.70 18.79 -12.93
C VAL A 297 -3.92 19.57 -13.44
N ILE A 298 -3.74 20.45 -14.44
CA ILE A 298 -4.84 21.20 -15.06
C ILE A 298 -5.86 20.25 -15.70
N TYR A 299 -5.42 19.21 -16.40
CA TYR A 299 -6.31 18.22 -17.03
C TYR A 299 -7.22 17.58 -15.97
N ARG A 300 -6.64 17.08 -14.87
CA ARG A 300 -7.41 16.37 -13.83
C ARG A 300 -8.34 17.25 -13.00
N GLU A 301 -8.16 18.57 -12.99
CA GLU A 301 -9.12 19.51 -12.39
C GLU A 301 -10.47 19.49 -13.13
N THR A 302 -10.46 19.15 -14.43
CA THR A 302 -11.68 19.06 -15.25
C THR A 302 -12.25 17.66 -15.32
N LYS A 303 -11.39 16.65 -15.36
CA LYS A 303 -11.79 15.24 -15.47
C LYS A 303 -10.69 14.37 -14.84
N TRP A 304 -11.05 13.59 -13.82
CA TRP A 304 -10.13 12.61 -13.25
C TRP A 304 -9.75 11.55 -14.29
N PHE A 305 -8.50 11.06 -14.18
CA PHE A 305 -8.04 9.97 -15.00
C PHE A 305 -8.72 8.67 -14.58
N ASP A 306 -9.39 8.01 -15.52
CA ASP A 306 -9.99 6.68 -15.34
C ASP A 306 -8.99 5.55 -15.67
N SER A 307 -7.98 5.85 -16.47
CA SER A 307 -6.87 4.95 -16.80
C SER A 307 -5.58 5.72 -17.05
N VAL A 308 -4.44 5.02 -17.07
CA VAL A 308 -3.13 5.63 -17.36
C VAL A 308 -3.06 6.10 -18.82
N GLU A 309 -3.72 5.41 -19.75
CA GLU A 309 -3.72 5.73 -21.18
C GLU A 309 -4.33 7.11 -21.48
N GLU A 310 -5.26 7.57 -20.65
CA GLU A 310 -5.85 8.91 -20.77
C GLU A 310 -4.82 10.03 -20.63
N LEU A 311 -3.64 9.75 -20.06
CA LEU A 311 -2.53 10.68 -20.00
C LEU A 311 -2.06 11.11 -21.41
N GLN A 312 -2.30 10.31 -22.45
CA GLN A 312 -2.05 10.68 -23.86
C GLN A 312 -2.94 11.83 -24.34
N GLN A 313 -4.02 12.15 -23.63
CA GLN A 313 -4.91 13.27 -23.95
C GLN A 313 -4.44 14.60 -23.33
N VAL A 314 -3.44 14.58 -22.46
CA VAL A 314 -2.84 15.81 -21.91
C VAL A 314 -2.18 16.57 -23.07
N PRO A 315 -2.48 17.88 -23.27
CA PRO A 315 -2.08 18.61 -24.49
C PRO A 315 -0.60 18.57 -24.88
N THR A 316 0.29 18.41 -23.90
CA THR A 316 1.75 18.37 -24.10
C THR A 316 2.34 16.97 -24.05
N MET A 317 1.50 15.94 -23.95
CA MET A 317 1.93 14.55 -24.00
C MET A 317 2.30 14.14 -25.42
N THR A 318 3.45 13.47 -25.57
CA THR A 318 3.86 12.80 -26.80
C THR A 318 3.90 11.29 -26.56
N SER A 319 3.87 10.47 -27.61
CA SER A 319 4.02 9.02 -27.48
C SER A 319 5.36 8.65 -26.82
N GLU A 320 6.42 9.39 -27.14
CA GLU A 320 7.75 9.23 -26.52
C GLU A 320 7.70 9.48 -25.00
N TYR A 321 7.11 10.60 -24.57
CA TYR A 321 6.99 10.90 -23.14
C TYR A 321 6.07 9.93 -22.42
N TYR A 322 4.98 9.52 -23.05
CA TYR A 322 4.07 8.51 -22.50
C TYR A 322 4.79 7.18 -22.26
N ASP A 323 5.57 6.70 -23.24
CA ASP A 323 6.32 5.46 -23.11
C ASP A 323 7.39 5.50 -22.01
N LEU A 324 7.94 6.68 -21.71
CA LEU A 324 8.90 6.86 -20.61
C LEU A 324 8.25 6.79 -19.22
N ILE A 325 6.99 7.20 -19.06
CA ILE A 325 6.38 7.42 -17.73
C ILE A 325 5.28 6.42 -17.35
N LYS A 326 4.63 5.77 -18.33
CA LYS A 326 3.41 4.96 -18.10
C LYS A 326 3.58 3.84 -17.07
N ASP A 327 4.80 3.32 -16.91
CA ASP A 327 5.09 2.23 -15.97
C ASP A 327 5.35 2.73 -14.54
N PHE A 328 5.47 4.04 -14.33
CA PHE A 328 5.76 4.67 -13.03
C PHE A 328 4.54 5.41 -12.43
N VAL A 329 3.42 5.41 -13.13
CA VAL A 329 2.19 6.11 -12.73
C VAL A 329 0.99 5.17 -12.65
N THR A 330 -0.04 5.55 -11.89
CA THR A 330 -1.24 4.75 -11.65
C THR A 330 -2.48 5.61 -11.35
N VAL A 331 -3.66 4.99 -11.28
CA VAL A 331 -4.94 5.60 -10.87
C VAL A 331 -5.69 4.78 -9.80
N TYR A 332 -5.07 3.74 -9.23
CA TYR A 332 -5.77 2.70 -8.47
C TYR A 332 -5.57 2.62 -6.95
N PRO A 333 -4.37 2.88 -6.37
CA PRO A 333 -4.10 2.50 -4.98
C PRO A 333 -4.89 3.36 -3.99
N PHE A 334 -4.90 2.91 -2.74
CA PHE A 334 -5.51 3.57 -1.61
C PHE A 334 -5.16 5.07 -1.52
N ILE A 335 -6.15 5.86 -1.09
CA ILE A 335 -6.01 7.30 -0.85
C ILE A 335 -6.18 7.55 0.65
N ASN A 336 -5.13 8.09 1.26
CA ASN A 336 -5.17 8.59 2.61
C ASN A 336 -5.86 9.95 2.65
N THR A 337 -7.14 9.96 2.97
CA THR A 337 -7.95 11.19 3.11
C THR A 337 -7.74 11.91 4.44
N SER A 338 -6.96 11.32 5.35
CA SER A 338 -6.79 11.81 6.72
C SER A 338 -5.40 12.37 6.99
N ALA A 339 -4.49 12.37 6.01
CA ALA A 339 -3.14 12.90 6.18
C ALA A 339 -3.18 14.33 6.73
N VAL A 340 -2.36 14.58 7.74
CA VAL A 340 -2.30 15.87 8.45
C VAL A 340 -1.04 16.66 8.08
N ARG A 341 -0.07 15.99 7.44
CA ARG A 341 1.23 16.56 7.07
C ARG A 341 1.57 16.24 5.61
N PRO A 342 1.02 16.99 4.62
CA PRO A 342 0.15 18.16 4.71
C PRO A 342 -1.30 17.71 4.85
N SER A 343 -2.16 18.62 5.29
CA SER A 343 -3.59 18.35 5.31
C SER A 343 -4.13 18.11 3.90
N GLY A 344 -4.77 16.97 3.68
CA GLY A 344 -5.47 16.68 2.42
C GLY A 344 -5.36 15.21 2.02
N SER A 345 -6.10 14.86 0.97
CA SER A 345 -6.04 13.51 0.42
C SER A 345 -4.73 13.28 -0.33
N ARG A 346 -4.00 12.22 0.04
CA ARG A 346 -2.75 11.80 -0.60
C ARG A 346 -2.80 10.35 -0.99
N ALA A 347 -1.94 9.95 -1.91
CA ALA A 347 -1.78 8.56 -2.32
C ALA A 347 -0.42 8.08 -1.81
N PRO A 348 -0.39 7.35 -0.67
CA PRO A 348 0.83 6.78 -0.15
C PRO A 348 1.55 5.92 -1.18
N ILE A 349 2.88 5.93 -1.15
CA ILE A 349 3.70 5.08 -2.00
C ILE A 349 4.28 3.93 -1.18
N ASN A 350 4.14 2.70 -1.67
CA ASN A 350 4.73 1.54 -1.02
C ASN A 350 6.26 1.58 -1.16
N ILE A 351 6.94 1.90 -0.06
CA ILE A 351 8.41 2.03 -0.04
C ILE A 351 9.11 0.70 -0.33
N ASN A 352 8.45 -0.43 -0.15
CA ASN A 352 9.05 -1.74 -0.35
C ASN A 352 9.07 -2.19 -1.83
N THR A 353 8.28 -1.54 -2.69
CA THR A 353 8.11 -1.92 -4.11
C THR A 353 8.39 -0.78 -5.09
N ALA A 354 8.33 0.48 -4.64
CA ALA A 354 8.53 1.65 -5.49
C ALA A 354 9.87 1.67 -6.24
N SER A 355 9.89 2.08 -7.51
CA SER A 355 11.12 2.11 -8.29
C SER A 355 12.11 3.19 -7.81
N ARG A 356 13.34 3.16 -8.32
CA ARG A 356 14.35 4.18 -8.01
C ARG A 356 13.91 5.58 -8.46
N GLU A 357 13.31 5.65 -9.64
CA GLU A 357 12.79 6.88 -10.25
C GLU A 357 11.68 7.48 -9.37
N VAL A 358 10.73 6.65 -8.92
CA VAL A 358 9.66 7.06 -8.01
C VAL A 358 10.24 7.56 -6.69
N LEU A 359 11.13 6.80 -6.05
CA LEU A 359 11.75 7.19 -4.78
C LEU A 359 12.58 8.47 -4.90
N THR A 360 13.34 8.64 -6.00
CA THR A 360 14.15 9.84 -6.22
C THR A 360 13.24 11.07 -6.39
N ALA A 361 12.18 10.94 -7.18
CA ALA A 361 11.20 12.01 -7.41
C ALA A 361 10.48 12.48 -6.15
N ILE A 362 10.30 11.59 -5.15
CA ILE A 362 9.72 11.94 -3.84
C ILE A 362 10.65 12.90 -3.08
N PHE A 363 11.97 12.70 -3.17
CA PHE A 363 12.97 13.42 -2.37
C PHE A 363 13.56 14.65 -3.08
N ASP A 364 13.54 14.72 -4.41
CA ASP A 364 14.11 15.84 -5.17
C ASP A 364 13.58 17.23 -4.76
N PRO A 365 12.26 17.42 -4.53
CA PRO A 365 11.75 18.70 -4.05
C PRO A 365 12.30 19.15 -2.70
N LEU A 366 12.81 18.23 -1.88
CA LEU A 366 13.18 18.50 -0.48
C LEU A 366 14.49 19.28 -0.36
N SER A 367 15.22 19.47 -1.47
CA SER A 367 16.47 20.23 -1.50
C SER A 367 17.51 19.73 -0.48
N ILE A 368 17.56 18.41 -0.26
CA ILE A 368 18.43 17.73 0.71
C ILE A 368 19.88 17.54 0.24
N GLY A 369 20.25 18.20 -0.87
CA GLY A 369 21.54 18.06 -1.56
C GLY A 369 21.34 17.60 -3.00
N LYS A 370 22.28 17.92 -3.91
CA LYS A 370 22.10 17.68 -5.35
C LYS A 370 22.10 16.18 -5.72
N THR A 371 22.86 15.37 -5.00
CA THR A 371 23.01 13.92 -5.26
C THR A 371 22.33 13.06 -4.22
N ASP A 372 21.85 13.66 -3.13
CA ASP A 372 21.37 12.96 -1.95
C ASP A 372 19.99 12.30 -2.15
N PRO A 373 19.05 12.84 -2.96
CA PRO A 373 17.81 12.14 -3.34
C PRO A 373 18.08 10.78 -4.00
N ALA A 374 18.88 10.77 -5.07
CA ALA A 374 19.21 9.56 -5.81
C ALA A 374 20.03 8.55 -4.98
N ARG A 375 20.87 9.05 -4.06
CA ARG A 375 21.62 8.22 -3.11
C ARG A 375 20.70 7.60 -2.06
N LEU A 376 19.77 8.37 -1.49
CA LEU A 376 18.79 7.87 -0.53
C LEU A 376 17.87 6.83 -1.15
N ALA A 377 17.40 7.06 -2.38
CA ALA A 377 16.62 6.07 -3.12
C ALA A 377 17.40 4.76 -3.34
N ALA A 378 18.69 4.84 -3.68
CA ALA A 378 19.55 3.67 -3.80
C ALA A 378 19.73 2.94 -2.45
N ASP A 379 20.05 3.66 -1.37
CA ASP A 379 20.19 3.10 -0.03
C ASP A 379 18.88 2.38 0.42
N ILE A 380 17.71 2.91 0.08
CA ILE A 380 16.39 2.31 0.35
C ILE A 380 16.21 1.00 -0.44
N ILE A 381 16.56 0.99 -1.72
CA ILE A 381 16.46 -0.22 -2.57
C ILE A 381 17.42 -1.31 -2.07
N ASP A 382 18.65 -0.93 -1.72
CA ASP A 382 19.67 -1.85 -1.26
C ASP A 382 19.27 -2.52 0.07
N ILE A 383 18.73 -1.76 1.02
CA ILE A 383 18.31 -2.33 2.31
C ILE A 383 17.06 -3.20 2.17
N ARG A 384 16.03 -2.73 1.46
CA ARG A 384 14.75 -3.45 1.35
C ARG A 384 14.86 -4.76 0.57
N ALA A 385 15.89 -4.91 -0.27
CA ALA A 385 16.17 -6.15 -0.98
C ALA A 385 16.49 -7.34 -0.04
N THR A 386 16.89 -7.06 1.20
CA THR A 386 17.18 -8.11 2.21
C THR A 386 16.38 -7.93 3.49
N THR A 387 16.12 -6.69 3.89
CA THR A 387 15.39 -6.32 5.10
C THR A 387 14.34 -5.28 4.71
N PRO A 388 13.15 -5.71 4.26
CA PRO A 388 12.06 -4.81 3.92
C PRO A 388 11.73 -3.87 5.08
N PHE A 389 11.26 -2.67 4.76
CA PHE A 389 10.79 -1.76 5.79
C PHE A 389 9.48 -2.28 6.37
N THR A 390 9.43 -2.41 7.69
CA THR A 390 8.28 -2.99 8.38
C THR A 390 7.34 -1.92 8.90
N CYS A 391 7.83 -0.72 9.19
CA CYS A 391 7.04 0.38 9.73
C CYS A 391 7.75 1.72 9.52
N PHE A 392 7.05 2.81 9.81
CA PHE A 392 7.65 4.14 9.75
C PHE A 392 8.58 4.36 10.94
N TYR A 393 8.11 3.98 12.13
CA TYR A 393 8.87 4.07 13.35
C TYR A 393 8.55 2.88 14.25
N SER A 394 9.60 2.27 14.79
CA SER A 394 9.49 1.38 15.93
C SER A 394 10.18 2.02 17.12
N SER A 395 9.64 1.70 18.28
CA SER A 395 10.18 2.17 19.53
C SER A 395 10.99 1.12 20.27
N ASP A 396 10.94 -0.12 19.78
CA ASP A 396 11.79 -1.21 20.17
C ASP A 396 13.09 -1.09 19.36
N SER A 397 14.19 -0.77 20.04
CA SER A 397 15.52 -0.65 19.44
C SER A 397 16.04 -1.94 18.79
N ALA A 398 15.39 -3.08 19.02
CA ALA A 398 15.70 -4.33 18.33
C ALA A 398 15.13 -4.36 16.91
N VAL A 399 14.13 -3.55 16.60
CA VAL A 399 13.59 -3.39 15.25
C VAL A 399 14.51 -2.45 14.49
N THR A 400 15.17 -2.96 13.46
CA THR A 400 16.09 -2.17 12.61
C THR A 400 15.53 -1.90 11.23
N SER A 401 14.28 -2.29 11.00
CA SER A 401 13.56 -2.23 9.73
C SER A 401 12.57 -1.06 9.67
N ASP A 402 12.64 -0.11 10.60
CA ASP A 402 11.84 1.11 10.52
C ASP A 402 12.54 2.21 9.68
N PHE A 403 11.72 3.02 9.02
CA PHE A 403 12.21 4.08 8.14
C PHE A 403 12.87 5.24 8.90
N TYR A 404 12.37 5.55 10.09
CA TYR A 404 12.84 6.67 10.91
C TYR A 404 14.31 6.51 11.33
N ASP A 405 14.67 5.36 11.88
CA ASP A 405 16.05 5.06 12.29
C ASP A 405 16.95 4.92 11.06
N PHE A 406 16.46 4.30 9.98
CA PHE A 406 17.19 4.21 8.72
C PHE A 406 17.63 5.58 8.21
N VAL A 407 16.74 6.59 8.17
CA VAL A 407 17.09 7.96 7.77
C VAL A 407 18.10 8.59 8.74
N ASN A 408 17.93 8.38 10.04
CA ASN A 408 18.82 8.94 11.05
C ASN A 408 20.24 8.33 11.02
N THR A 409 20.39 7.11 10.54
CA THR A 409 21.71 6.48 10.32
C THR A 409 22.44 7.00 9.08
N ARG A 410 21.77 7.74 8.17
CA ARG A 410 22.41 8.27 6.96
C ARG A 410 23.33 9.45 7.30
N SER A 411 24.63 9.20 7.37
CA SER A 411 25.63 10.20 7.75
C SER A 411 25.78 11.36 6.77
N TYR A 412 25.39 11.16 5.49
CA TYR A 412 25.45 12.20 4.46
C TYR A 412 24.30 13.21 4.54
N LEU A 413 23.19 12.86 5.20
CA LEU A 413 22.08 13.77 5.45
C LEU A 413 22.39 14.61 6.70
N LYS A 414 22.25 15.94 6.60
CA LYS A 414 22.32 16.84 7.76
C LYS A 414 21.05 16.69 8.59
N ALA A 415 21.08 17.14 9.85
CA ALA A 415 19.93 17.07 10.74
C ALA A 415 18.63 17.62 10.11
N LYS A 416 18.70 18.83 9.53
CA LYS A 416 17.57 19.44 8.81
C LYS A 416 17.09 18.63 7.59
N ASP A 417 18.02 17.94 6.91
CA ASP A 417 17.70 17.19 5.69
C ASP A 417 16.97 15.90 6.06
N ARG A 418 17.38 15.25 7.16
CA ARG A 418 16.66 14.12 7.77
C ARG A 418 15.26 14.54 8.20
N SER A 419 15.13 15.68 8.87
CA SER A 419 13.83 16.23 9.27
C SER A 419 12.89 16.40 8.08
N ARG A 420 13.37 16.97 6.97
CA ARG A 420 12.56 17.12 5.74
C ARG A 420 12.14 15.80 5.12
N VAL A 421 13.03 14.81 5.09
CA VAL A 421 12.72 13.47 4.57
C VAL A 421 11.62 12.83 5.40
N LEU A 422 11.77 12.86 6.72
CA LEU A 422 10.79 12.29 7.65
C LEU A 422 9.46 13.03 7.57
N ASP A 423 9.47 14.37 7.56
CA ASP A 423 8.27 15.20 7.42
C ASP A 423 7.50 14.95 6.13
N ASN A 424 8.20 14.69 5.02
CA ASN A 424 7.55 14.44 3.74
C ASN A 424 6.91 13.04 3.66
N ALA A 425 7.60 12.06 4.25
CA ALA A 425 7.24 10.65 4.22
C ALA A 425 6.20 10.25 5.29
N ASP A 426 5.99 11.09 6.30
CA ASP A 426 5.03 10.88 7.40
C ASP A 426 3.66 11.49 7.07
N ALA A 427 2.58 10.72 7.20
CA ALA A 427 1.21 11.22 7.10
C ALA A 427 0.69 11.81 8.43
N SER A 428 1.37 11.54 9.54
CA SER A 428 0.98 11.89 10.90
C SER A 428 1.77 13.08 11.43
N PRO A 429 1.20 13.91 12.32
CA PRO A 429 1.95 14.95 13.01
C PRO A 429 2.67 14.41 14.25
N LEU A 430 2.53 13.10 14.53
CA LEU A 430 2.87 12.57 15.84
C LEU A 430 4.37 12.38 16.01
N ILE A 431 5.12 12.03 14.97
CA ILE A 431 6.54 11.69 15.15
C ILE A 431 7.36 12.97 15.41
N PRO A 432 8.15 13.03 16.50
CA PRO A 432 8.98 14.18 16.79
C PRO A 432 9.95 14.41 15.64
N VAL A 433 9.77 15.51 14.93
CA VAL A 433 10.77 16.00 14.00
C VAL A 433 11.39 17.22 14.67
N PRO A 434 12.60 17.08 15.26
CA PRO A 434 13.16 18.10 16.13
C PRO A 434 13.36 19.43 15.38
N GLY A 435 12.74 20.49 15.92
CA GLY A 435 13.20 21.86 15.74
C GLY A 435 12.77 22.63 14.49
N GLU A 436 11.82 22.16 13.68
CA GLU A 436 11.38 22.94 12.50
C GLU A 436 9.85 23.09 12.39
N VAL A 437 9.44 24.27 11.92
CA VAL A 437 8.06 24.58 11.51
C VAL A 437 7.71 23.58 10.41
N ALA A 438 6.59 22.86 10.57
CA ALA A 438 6.12 21.83 9.64
C ALA A 438 6.46 22.20 8.20
N TYR A 439 7.39 21.46 7.58
CA TYR A 439 7.65 21.68 6.16
C TYR A 439 6.34 21.41 5.44
N ASP A 440 6.00 22.30 4.51
CA ASP A 440 4.99 22.05 3.49
C ASP A 440 5.58 20.99 2.54
N CYS A 441 5.58 19.76 3.03
CA CYS A 441 5.64 18.46 2.37
C CYS A 441 5.33 18.58 0.87
N ALA A 442 6.33 18.25 0.08
CA ALA A 442 6.35 18.59 -1.33
C ALA A 442 5.73 17.50 -2.22
N THR A 443 5.65 16.26 -1.70
CA THR A 443 5.22 15.09 -2.49
C THR A 443 4.20 14.24 -1.73
N THR A 444 4.53 13.01 -1.36
CA THR A 444 3.60 12.02 -0.78
C THR A 444 4.25 11.24 0.36
N GLU A 445 3.43 10.68 1.25
CA GLU A 445 3.85 9.79 2.33
C GLU A 445 4.22 8.38 1.83
N PHE A 446 4.79 7.57 2.73
CA PHE A 446 4.98 6.15 2.49
C PHE A 446 3.88 5.29 3.11
N CYS A 447 3.59 4.18 2.45
CA CYS A 447 2.92 3.03 3.04
C CYS A 447 3.81 1.79 2.93
N TYR A 448 3.32 0.69 3.50
CA TYR A 448 4.01 -0.60 3.55
C TYR A 448 3.17 -1.73 2.95
N TYR A 449 1.97 -1.41 2.45
CA TYR A 449 0.94 -2.33 1.99
C TYR A 449 0.40 -1.84 0.66
N THR A 450 -0.12 -2.76 -0.14
CA THR A 450 -0.86 -2.46 -1.36
C THR A 450 -2.25 -3.07 -1.35
N ASP A 451 -3.23 -2.25 -1.72
CA ASP A 451 -4.58 -2.70 -2.01
C ASP A 451 -4.78 -2.92 -3.51
N ALA A 452 -3.77 -2.73 -4.36
CA ALA A 452 -3.93 -2.77 -5.80
C ALA A 452 -2.74 -3.44 -6.52
N PHE A 453 -3.05 -4.47 -7.30
CA PHE A 453 -2.08 -5.22 -8.11
C PHE A 453 -2.44 -5.15 -9.60
N LYS A 454 -1.45 -4.91 -10.45
CA LYS A 454 -1.55 -5.14 -11.90
C LYS A 454 -0.97 -6.48 -12.26
N ILE A 455 -1.77 -7.30 -12.92
CA ILE A 455 -1.38 -8.59 -13.46
C ILE A 455 -1.28 -8.44 -14.99
N GLU A 456 -0.16 -8.83 -15.57
CA GLU A 456 -0.04 -9.01 -17.02
C GLU A 456 0.32 -10.45 -17.33
N SER A 457 -0.38 -11.04 -18.29
CA SER A 457 -0.15 -12.42 -18.73
C SER A 457 -0.11 -12.49 -20.25
N VAL A 458 0.81 -13.29 -20.79
CA VAL A 458 0.97 -13.50 -22.24
C VAL A 458 0.72 -14.96 -22.57
N GLY A 459 -0.32 -15.24 -23.36
CA GLY A 459 -0.63 -16.54 -23.92
C GLY A 459 -0.12 -16.65 -25.37
N LYS A 460 0.37 -17.82 -25.76
CA LYS A 460 0.90 -18.08 -27.11
C LYS A 460 0.37 -19.37 -27.72
N ILE A 461 -0.10 -19.27 -28.96
CA ILE A 461 -0.48 -20.37 -29.86
C ILE A 461 0.22 -20.16 -31.20
N GLY A 462 1.07 -21.09 -31.60
CA GLY A 462 1.86 -20.95 -32.84
C GLY A 462 2.67 -19.64 -32.86
N ASN A 463 2.30 -18.73 -33.76
CA ASN A 463 2.91 -17.41 -33.91
C ASN A 463 2.09 -16.26 -33.30
N ILE A 464 0.93 -16.55 -32.72
CA ILE A 464 0.04 -15.56 -32.10
C ILE A 464 0.42 -15.44 -30.62
N ASN A 465 0.65 -14.20 -30.18
CA ASN A 465 0.81 -13.85 -28.77
C ASN A 465 -0.33 -12.91 -28.40
N LEU A 466 -1.08 -13.24 -27.34
CA LEU A 466 -2.11 -12.36 -26.79
C LEU A 466 -1.73 -11.98 -25.37
N ARG A 467 -1.85 -10.69 -25.05
CA ARG A 467 -1.61 -10.16 -23.70
C ARG A 467 -2.92 -9.80 -23.04
N VAL A 468 -3.13 -10.26 -21.82
CA VAL A 468 -4.21 -9.79 -20.93
C VAL A 468 -3.59 -8.97 -19.82
N LYS A 469 -4.19 -7.82 -19.53
CA LYS A 469 -3.87 -6.99 -18.37
C LYS A 469 -5.08 -6.95 -17.44
N THR A 470 -4.86 -7.07 -16.15
CA THR A 470 -5.93 -7.06 -15.15
C THR A 470 -5.48 -6.26 -13.95
N ILE A 471 -6.35 -5.38 -13.45
CA ILE A 471 -6.14 -4.67 -12.19
C ILE A 471 -7.00 -5.36 -11.15
N LEU A 472 -6.36 -5.84 -10.09
CA LEU A 472 -7.01 -6.37 -8.90
C LEU A 472 -6.94 -5.31 -7.81
N LYS A 473 -8.07 -5.06 -7.15
CA LYS A 473 -8.14 -4.22 -5.96
C LYS A 473 -8.70 -5.02 -4.79
N ASP A 474 -8.03 -4.98 -3.65
CA ASP A 474 -8.53 -5.53 -2.39
C ASP A 474 -9.62 -4.60 -1.84
N ASP A 475 -10.79 -5.16 -1.54
CA ASP A 475 -11.91 -4.45 -0.94
C ASP A 475 -11.95 -4.58 0.59
N GLY A 476 -10.96 -5.27 1.18
CA GLY A 476 -10.84 -5.50 2.62
C GLY A 476 -11.83 -6.52 3.18
N SER A 477 -12.65 -7.17 2.34
CA SER A 477 -13.71 -8.09 2.78
C SER A 477 -13.20 -9.46 3.28
N ARG A 478 -11.91 -9.75 3.15
CA ARG A 478 -11.29 -11.08 3.41
C ARG A 478 -11.96 -12.23 2.65
N THR A 479 -12.85 -11.94 1.71
CA THR A 479 -13.48 -12.89 0.82
C THR A 479 -12.96 -12.66 -0.58
N LEU A 480 -11.73 -13.12 -0.84
CA LEU A 480 -11.49 -13.76 -2.14
C LEU A 480 -12.19 -15.09 -1.99
N PRO A 481 -13.45 -15.25 -2.47
CA PRO A 481 -14.26 -16.40 -2.12
C PRO A 481 -13.42 -17.63 -2.39
N THR A 482 -13.41 -18.52 -1.39
CA THR A 482 -12.94 -19.88 -1.49
C THR A 482 -13.12 -20.35 -2.92
N TYR A 483 -12.02 -20.53 -3.66
CA TYR A 483 -12.01 -21.29 -4.90
C TYR A 483 -12.34 -22.72 -4.53
N ASP A 484 -13.63 -22.96 -4.30
CA ASP A 484 -14.27 -24.25 -4.24
C ASP A 484 -15.00 -24.31 -5.58
N GLY A 485 -14.47 -25.12 -6.50
CA GLY A 485 -14.78 -24.98 -7.91
C GLY A 485 -16.27 -25.11 -8.18
N ASP A 486 -16.92 -24.03 -8.60
CA ASP A 486 -17.97 -24.05 -9.63
C ASP A 486 -18.23 -22.67 -10.26
N THR A 487 -18.59 -22.77 -11.53
CA THR A 487 -18.74 -21.86 -12.65
C THR A 487 -19.91 -20.85 -12.57
N THR A 488 -20.00 -20.04 -11.52
CA THR A 488 -20.94 -18.90 -11.52
C THR A 488 -20.21 -17.56 -11.43
N LEU A 489 -19.89 -17.03 -12.60
CA LEU A 489 -19.63 -15.63 -12.92
C LEU A 489 -20.41 -14.67 -12.01
N THR A 490 -19.74 -14.01 -11.06
CA THR A 490 -20.18 -12.72 -10.51
C THR A 490 -19.04 -11.96 -9.83
N GLY A 491 -18.61 -10.84 -10.44
CA GLY A 491 -17.83 -9.72 -9.87
C GLY A 491 -16.31 -9.94 -9.74
N TYR A 492 -15.37 -9.19 -10.33
CA TYR A 492 -15.39 -7.95 -11.10
C TYR A 492 -14.46 -8.13 -12.32
N TRP A 493 -15.03 -8.18 -13.52
CA TRP A 493 -14.30 -8.11 -14.79
C TRP A 493 -14.60 -6.77 -15.46
N ARG A 494 -13.67 -5.82 -15.35
CA ARG A 494 -13.54 -4.59 -16.16
C ARG A 494 -12.15 -4.02 -15.85
N GLN A 495 -11.25 -3.76 -16.78
CA GLN A 495 -11.39 -3.34 -18.16
C GLN A 495 -10.37 -4.07 -19.05
N SER A 496 -10.86 -4.82 -20.03
CA SER A 496 -10.12 -5.02 -21.28
C SER A 496 -10.57 -3.89 -22.21
N TYR A 497 -9.66 -3.01 -22.62
CA TYR A 497 -9.83 -2.24 -23.85
C TYR A 497 -8.75 -2.67 -24.83
N GLU A 498 -9.23 -2.76 -26.08
CA GLU A 498 -8.55 -3.13 -27.32
C GLU A 498 -7.27 -2.33 -27.60
#